data_AF-G3UWN0-F1
#
_entry.id   AF-G3UWN0-F1
#
_cell.length_a   1.000
_cell.length_b   1.000
_cell.length_c   1.000
_cell.angle_alpha   90.00
_cell.angle_beta   90.00
_cell.angle_gamma   90.00
#
_symmetry.space_group_name_H-M   'P 1'
#
loop_
_entity.id
_entity.type
_entity.pdbx_description
1 polymer ?
#
loop_
_entity_poly.entity_id
_entity_poly.type
_entity_poly.pdbx_seq_one_letter_code
_entity_poly.pdbx_strand_id
1 'polypeptide(L)'
;MRAHTLTVLFILTCALGYVTLLEETPQDTAYNTKRGIVASILVFLCFGVTQAKDGPFSRPHPAYWRFWLCVSVVYELFLIFILFQTVQDGRQFLKYVDPRLGVPLPERDYGGNCLIYDADNKTDPFHNIWDKLDGFVPAHFIGWYLKTLMIRDWWMCMIISVMFEFLEYSLEHQLPNFSECWWDHWIMDV
;
A
#
# COMPACT_ATOMS: atom_id res chain seq x y z
N MET A 1 26.79 -19.21 7.74
CA MET A 1 26.57 -17.80 7.31
C MET A 1 27.22 -17.63 5.94
N ARG A 2 26.50 -17.10 4.93
CA ARG A 2 27.06 -16.94 3.56
C ARG A 2 27.94 -15.68 3.50
N ALA A 3 28.99 -15.69 2.69
CA ALA A 3 29.95 -14.58 2.58
C ALA A 3 29.27 -13.23 2.28
N HIS A 4 28.29 -13.22 1.37
CA HIS A 4 27.54 -12.00 1.01
C HIS A 4 26.81 -11.36 2.19
N THR A 5 26.27 -12.16 3.12
CA THR A 5 25.62 -11.65 4.33
C THR A 5 26.61 -10.92 5.23
N LEU A 6 27.81 -11.48 5.42
CA LEU A 6 28.86 -10.85 6.22
C LEU A 6 29.37 -9.56 5.55
N THR A 7 29.53 -9.56 4.23
CA THR A 7 29.95 -8.36 3.47
C THR A 7 28.93 -7.23 3.61
N VAL A 8 27.64 -7.52 3.46
CA VAL A 8 26.57 -6.51 3.60
C VAL A 8 26.52 -5.94 5.01
N LEU A 9 26.58 -6.78 6.03
CA LEU A 9 26.60 -6.35 7.43
C LEU A 9 27.85 -5.53 7.76
N PHE A 10 29.01 -5.92 7.23
CA PHE A 10 30.25 -5.16 7.41
C PHE A 10 30.14 -3.76 6.81
N ILE A 11 29.68 -3.64 5.55
CA ILE A 11 29.46 -2.35 4.89
C ILE A 11 28.48 -1.49 5.67
N LEU A 12 27.36 -2.08 6.13
CA LEU A 12 26.37 -1.38 6.94
C LEU A 12 26.97 -0.83 8.23
N THR A 13 27.74 -1.64 8.97
CA THR A 13 28.42 -1.21 10.19
C THR A 13 29.45 -0.11 9.92
N CYS A 14 30.24 -0.22 8.85
CA CYS A 14 31.18 0.82 8.46
C CYS A 14 30.47 2.14 8.08
N ALA A 15 29.35 2.07 7.36
CA ALA A 15 28.56 3.24 7.00
C ALA A 15 27.98 3.94 8.24
N LEU A 16 27.42 3.17 9.19
CA LEU A 16 26.93 3.72 10.46
C LEU A 16 28.06 4.31 11.30
N GLY A 17 29.23 3.65 11.32
CA GLY A 17 30.44 4.17 11.96
C GLY A 17 30.91 5.49 11.36
N TYR A 18 30.91 5.61 10.02
CA TYR A 18 31.24 6.85 9.33
C TYR A 18 30.30 7.99 9.73
N VAL A 19 28.98 7.77 9.64
CA VAL A 19 27.97 8.80 10.00
C VAL A 19 28.11 9.21 11.47
N THR A 20 28.44 8.28 12.35
CA THR A 20 28.54 8.55 13.79
C THR A 20 29.84 9.29 14.16
N LEU A 21 30.95 8.96 13.50
CA LEU A 21 32.29 9.43 13.91
C LEU A 21 32.82 10.59 13.09
N LEU A 22 32.37 10.74 11.84
CA LEU A 22 32.98 11.66 10.87
C LEU A 22 32.02 12.70 10.32
N GLU A 23 30.71 12.48 10.44
CA GLU A 23 29.73 13.41 9.90
C GLU A 23 29.21 14.36 10.99
N GLU A 24 29.36 15.67 10.75
CA GLU A 24 28.82 16.68 11.65
C GLU A 24 27.30 16.78 11.49
N THR A 25 26.59 16.85 12.62
CA THR A 25 25.12 16.94 12.63
C THR A 25 24.66 18.39 12.45
N PRO A 26 23.91 18.71 11.37
CA PRO A 26 23.35 20.05 11.17
C PRO A 26 22.38 20.44 12.29
N GLN A 27 22.27 21.74 12.59
CA GLN A 27 21.30 22.26 13.57
C GLN A 27 19.90 22.44 12.94
N ASP A 28 19.36 21.36 12.37
CA ASP A 28 18.01 21.30 11.79
C ASP A 28 17.30 20.04 12.28
N THR A 29 16.38 20.20 13.22
CA THR A 29 15.62 19.09 13.81
C THR A 29 14.79 18.34 12.77
N ALA A 30 14.11 19.05 11.86
CA ALA A 30 13.23 18.41 10.89
C ALA A 30 14.03 17.55 9.90
N TYR A 31 15.15 18.08 9.42
CA TYR A 31 16.08 17.34 8.57
C TYR A 31 16.64 16.11 9.29
N ASN A 32 17.13 16.28 10.52
CA ASN A 32 17.73 15.20 11.30
C ASN A 32 16.72 14.09 11.63
N THR A 33 15.48 14.44 11.99
CA THR A 33 14.41 13.48 12.24
C THR A 33 14.07 12.70 10.97
N LYS A 34 13.87 13.38 9.83
CA LYS A 34 13.57 12.71 8.55
C LYS A 34 14.69 11.74 8.17
N ARG A 35 15.93 12.19 8.27
CA ARG A 35 17.11 11.37 7.99
C ARG A 35 17.21 10.16 8.92
N GLY A 36 16.97 10.34 10.22
CA GLY A 36 17.02 9.27 11.22
C GLY A 36 15.95 8.20 10.99
N ILE A 37 14.74 8.60 10.62
CA ILE A 37 13.65 7.68 10.26
C ILE A 37 14.01 6.89 9.01
N VAL A 38 14.46 7.57 7.94
CA VAL A 38 14.88 6.92 6.70
C VAL A 38 16.04 5.94 6.94
N ALA A 39 17.05 6.34 7.71
CA ALA A 39 18.17 5.48 8.06
C ALA A 39 17.72 4.24 8.85
N SER A 40 16.84 4.41 9.84
CA SER A 40 16.28 3.30 10.62
C SER A 40 15.54 2.30 9.73
N ILE A 41 14.71 2.79 8.81
CA ILE A 41 13.99 1.95 7.84
C ILE A 41 14.98 1.21 6.93
N LEU A 42 15.97 1.90 6.36
CA LEU A 42 16.97 1.28 5.48
C LEU A 42 17.80 0.21 6.18
N VAL A 43 18.23 0.46 7.43
CA VAL A 43 18.93 -0.51 8.27
C VAL A 43 18.04 -1.73 8.53
N PHE A 44 16.78 -1.52 8.90
CA PHE A 44 15.82 -2.60 9.11
C PHE A 44 15.59 -3.42 7.83
N LEU A 45 15.39 -2.78 6.68
CA LEU A 45 15.22 -3.45 5.39
C LEU A 45 16.46 -4.26 5.01
N CYS A 46 17.66 -3.68 5.17
CA CYS A 46 18.92 -4.35 4.87
C CYS A 46 19.12 -5.58 5.78
N PHE A 47 18.90 -5.42 7.09
CA PHE A 47 18.97 -6.51 8.04
C PHE A 47 17.93 -7.59 7.72
N GLY A 48 16.68 -7.18 7.52
CA GLY A 48 15.56 -8.05 7.22
C GLY A 48 15.76 -8.88 5.95
N VAL A 49 16.21 -8.29 4.85
CA VAL A 49 16.52 -9.03 3.61
C VAL A 49 17.58 -10.12 3.84
N THR A 50 18.58 -9.83 4.66
CA THR A 50 19.69 -10.78 4.91
C THR A 50 19.33 -11.88 5.91
N GLN A 51 18.50 -11.59 6.93
CA GLN A 51 18.22 -12.50 8.03
C GLN A 51 16.84 -13.17 7.98
N ALA A 52 15.86 -12.57 7.29
CA ALA A 52 14.53 -13.16 7.17
C ALA A 52 14.59 -14.53 6.49
N LYS A 53 13.72 -15.43 6.94
CA LYS A 53 13.54 -16.74 6.31
C LYS A 53 12.84 -16.58 4.96
N ASP A 54 13.11 -17.50 4.06
CA ASP A 54 12.39 -17.56 2.79
C ASP A 54 10.91 -17.87 3.03
N GLY A 55 10.06 -17.07 2.39
CA GLY A 55 8.62 -17.29 2.38
C GLY A 55 8.19 -18.31 1.31
N PRO A 56 6.88 -18.45 1.07
CA PRO A 56 6.35 -19.39 0.08
C PRO A 56 6.72 -19.00 -1.37
N PHE A 57 7.04 -17.72 -1.61
CA PHE A 57 7.43 -17.22 -2.93
C PHE A 57 8.93 -17.36 -3.17
N SER A 58 9.31 -18.02 -4.27
CA SER A 58 10.73 -18.26 -4.60
C SER A 58 11.26 -17.46 -5.80
N ARG A 59 10.38 -16.95 -6.68
CA ARG A 59 10.76 -16.23 -7.93
C ARG A 59 10.20 -14.81 -7.92
N PRO A 60 10.92 -13.77 -8.39
CA PRO A 60 12.14 -13.86 -9.19
C PRO A 60 13.39 -14.21 -8.40
N HIS A 61 13.49 -13.82 -7.12
CA HIS A 61 14.57 -14.20 -6.23
C HIS A 61 14.11 -14.13 -4.76
N PRO A 62 14.58 -14.98 -3.84
CA PRO A 62 14.11 -14.96 -2.46
C PRO A 62 14.38 -13.63 -1.73
N ALA A 63 15.50 -12.96 -2.02
CA ALA A 63 15.80 -11.63 -1.46
C ALA A 63 14.75 -10.56 -1.85
N TYR A 64 14.15 -10.67 -3.04
CA TYR A 64 13.07 -9.76 -3.46
C TYR A 64 11.84 -9.92 -2.57
N TRP A 65 11.47 -11.16 -2.23
CA TRP A 65 10.33 -11.43 -1.37
C TRP A 65 10.58 -11.06 0.09
N ARG A 66 11.79 -11.30 0.59
CA ARG A 66 12.19 -10.83 1.92
C ARG A 66 12.14 -9.30 2.01
N PHE A 67 12.57 -8.61 0.95
CA PHE A 67 12.49 -7.14 0.89
C PHE A 67 11.04 -6.67 1.03
N TRP A 68 10.13 -7.20 0.21
CA TRP A 68 8.72 -6.83 0.27
C TRP A 68 8.06 -7.22 1.59
N LEU A 69 8.40 -8.37 2.17
CA LEU A 69 7.94 -8.73 3.52
C LEU A 69 8.36 -7.67 4.56
N CYS A 70 9.63 -7.24 4.52
CA CYS A 70 10.10 -6.20 5.44
C CYS A 70 9.43 -4.84 5.17
N VAL A 71 9.20 -4.47 3.91
CA VAL A 71 8.43 -3.27 3.56
C VAL A 71 7.00 -3.36 4.11
N SER A 72 6.33 -4.50 3.96
CA SER A 72 4.99 -4.74 4.52
C SER A 72 4.95 -4.62 6.03
N VAL A 73 5.99 -5.10 6.74
CA VAL A 73 6.09 -4.91 8.20
C VAL A 73 6.25 -3.44 8.58
N VAL A 74 7.09 -2.67 7.86
CA VAL A 74 7.21 -1.22 8.10
C VAL A 74 5.89 -0.51 7.84
N TYR A 75 5.20 -0.87 6.75
CA TYR A 75 3.88 -0.35 6.42
C TYR A 75 2.85 -0.67 7.51
N GLU A 76 2.82 -1.90 8.01
CA GLU A 76 1.91 -2.30 9.10
C GLU A 76 2.18 -1.52 10.39
N LEU A 77 3.45 -1.38 10.78
CA LEU A 77 3.83 -0.55 11.94
C LEU A 77 3.40 0.92 11.76
N PHE A 78 3.48 1.42 10.53
CA PHE A 78 2.98 2.75 10.19
C PHE A 78 1.45 2.85 10.30
N LEU A 79 0.70 1.86 9.81
CA LEU A 79 -0.76 1.80 9.97
C LEU A 79 -1.16 1.75 11.44
N ILE A 80 -0.48 0.94 12.25
CA ILE A 80 -0.71 0.89 13.70
C ILE A 80 -0.45 2.26 14.33
N PHE A 81 0.62 2.96 13.93
CA PHE A 81 0.86 4.33 14.39
C PHE A 81 -0.29 5.28 14.03
N ILE A 82 -0.76 5.23 12.77
CA ILE A 82 -1.88 6.05 12.29
C ILE A 82 -3.19 5.72 13.01
N LEU A 83 -3.41 4.46 13.39
CA LEU A 83 -4.58 4.01 14.14
C LEU A 83 -4.77 4.77 15.46
N PHE A 84 -3.68 5.21 16.09
CA PHE A 84 -3.73 5.99 17.33
C PHE A 84 -3.81 7.51 17.10
N GLN A 85 -3.84 7.97 15.85
CA GLN A 85 -3.99 9.39 15.53
C GLN A 85 -5.46 9.76 15.32
N THR A 86 -5.81 11.02 15.58
CA THR A 86 -7.09 11.55 15.08
C THR A 86 -7.03 11.69 13.55
N VAL A 87 -8.18 11.74 12.88
CA VAL A 87 -8.24 11.96 11.42
C VAL A 87 -7.52 13.25 11.02
N GLN A 88 -7.65 14.30 11.83
CA GLN A 88 -7.01 15.59 11.62
C GLN A 88 -5.49 15.48 11.77
N ASP A 89 -5.01 14.83 12.83
CA ASP A 89 -3.58 14.66 13.09
C ASP A 89 -2.92 13.77 12.03
N GLY A 90 -3.57 12.67 11.64
CA GLY A 90 -3.11 11.79 10.57
C GLY A 90 -2.99 12.54 9.23
N ARG A 91 -3.98 13.36 8.89
CA ARG A 91 -3.93 14.25 7.71
C ARG A 91 -2.76 15.22 7.76
N GLN A 92 -2.54 15.90 8.89
CA GLN A 92 -1.40 16.80 9.04
C GLN A 92 -0.06 16.05 8.99
N PHE A 93 0.00 14.85 9.56
CA PHE A 93 1.19 14.01 9.52
C PHE A 93 1.59 13.66 8.08
N LEU A 94 0.64 13.36 7.20
CA LEU A 94 0.94 13.06 5.79
C LEU A 94 1.61 14.21 5.03
N LYS A 95 1.56 15.46 5.54
CA LYS A 95 2.31 16.59 4.95
C LYS A 95 3.83 16.42 5.01
N TYR A 96 4.33 15.59 5.92
CA TYR A 96 5.76 15.23 5.95
C TYR A 96 6.18 14.37 4.75
N VAL A 97 5.21 13.73 4.08
CA VAL A 97 5.42 12.93 2.86
C VAL A 97 5.21 13.79 1.62
N ASP A 98 4.06 14.45 1.49
CA ASP A 98 3.76 15.41 0.42
C ASP A 98 3.12 16.68 1.01
N PRO A 99 3.74 17.86 0.86
CA PRO A 99 3.23 19.12 1.39
C PRO A 99 1.80 19.50 0.95
N ARG A 100 1.32 18.95 -0.18
CA ARG A 100 -0.03 19.20 -0.72
C ARG A 100 -1.14 18.44 0.02
N LEU A 101 -0.78 17.50 0.90
CA LEU A 101 -1.73 16.71 1.68
C LEU A 101 -2.25 17.49 2.90
N GLY A 102 -3.02 16.80 3.75
CA GLY A 102 -3.55 17.34 4.99
C GLY A 102 -4.77 18.25 4.83
N VAL A 103 -5.47 18.11 3.71
CA VAL A 103 -6.82 18.61 3.48
C VAL A 103 -7.82 17.45 3.53
N PRO A 104 -9.11 17.70 3.78
CA PRO A 104 -10.14 16.68 3.63
C PRO A 104 -10.14 16.12 2.20
N LEU A 105 -10.17 14.79 2.08
CA LEU A 105 -10.36 14.13 0.79
C LEU A 105 -11.87 14.11 0.47
N PRO A 106 -12.26 14.31 -0.79
CA PRO A 106 -13.64 14.10 -1.19
C PRO A 106 -13.97 12.61 -1.03
N GLU A 107 -15.01 12.30 -0.26
CA GLU A 107 -15.60 10.97 -0.23
C GLU A 107 -16.64 10.88 -1.34
N ARG A 108 -16.64 9.76 -2.06
CA ARG A 108 -17.52 9.52 -3.21
C ARG A 108 -18.31 8.25 -2.96
N ASP A 109 -19.61 8.35 -3.13
CA ASP A 109 -20.50 7.19 -3.10
C ASP A 109 -20.65 6.61 -4.53
N TYR A 110 -20.23 5.37 -4.72
CA TYR A 110 -20.32 4.67 -6.00
C TYR A 110 -21.65 3.90 -6.15
N GLY A 111 -22.38 3.62 -5.08
CA GLY A 111 -23.55 2.74 -4.99
C GLY A 111 -24.90 3.37 -5.32
N GLY A 112 -24.92 4.58 -5.90
CA GLY A 112 -26.14 5.29 -6.32
C GLY A 112 -26.92 4.63 -7.48
N ASN A 113 -26.94 5.24 -8.67
CA ASN A 113 -27.64 4.66 -9.83
C ASN A 113 -26.75 3.62 -10.52
N CYS A 114 -27.08 2.35 -10.33
CA CYS A 114 -26.32 1.22 -10.88
C CYS A 114 -26.90 0.64 -12.18
N LEU A 115 -27.71 1.41 -12.90
CA LEU A 115 -28.17 1.04 -14.23
C LEU A 115 -27.01 1.12 -15.23
N ILE A 116 -26.58 -0.05 -15.72
CA ILE A 116 -25.59 -0.18 -16.81
C ILE A 116 -26.07 0.54 -18.06
N TYR A 117 -27.35 0.38 -18.40
CA TYR A 117 -28.00 1.05 -19.53
C TYR A 117 -29.21 1.82 -19.04
N ASP A 118 -29.16 3.14 -19.13
CA ASP A 118 -30.27 4.03 -18.86
C ASP A 118 -31.02 4.34 -20.16
N ALA A 119 -32.22 3.75 -20.29
CA ALA A 119 -33.08 3.94 -21.45
C ALA A 119 -33.71 5.35 -21.52
N ASP A 120 -33.76 6.08 -20.39
CA ASP A 120 -34.35 7.41 -20.32
C ASP A 120 -33.36 8.50 -20.78
N ASN A 121 -32.05 8.25 -20.65
CA ASN A 121 -31.00 9.11 -21.17
C ASN A 121 -30.62 8.77 -22.62
N LYS A 122 -31.31 9.40 -23.58
CA LYS A 122 -31.11 9.14 -25.03
C LYS A 122 -29.77 9.63 -25.59
N THR A 123 -29.07 10.52 -24.90
CA THR A 123 -27.80 11.09 -25.38
C THR A 123 -26.58 10.32 -24.88
N ASP A 124 -26.63 9.81 -23.66
CA ASP A 124 -25.59 8.94 -23.10
C ASP A 124 -26.23 7.87 -22.20
N PRO A 125 -26.68 6.75 -22.79
CA PRO A 125 -27.29 5.66 -22.04
C PRO A 125 -26.33 4.97 -21.04
N PHE A 126 -25.01 5.12 -21.18
CA PHE A 126 -24.01 4.44 -20.35
C PHE A 126 -23.31 5.37 -19.34
N HIS A 127 -23.84 6.58 -19.14
CA HIS A 127 -23.24 7.60 -18.26
C HIS A 127 -22.93 7.08 -16.85
N ASN A 128 -23.76 6.20 -16.28
CA ASN A 128 -23.52 5.64 -14.95
C ASN A 128 -22.25 4.78 -14.89
N ILE A 129 -21.86 4.13 -15.99
CA ILE A 129 -20.60 3.37 -16.04
C ILE A 129 -19.42 4.34 -16.06
N TRP A 130 -19.45 5.31 -16.98
CA TRP A 130 -18.36 6.27 -17.14
C TRP A 130 -18.13 7.13 -15.90
N ASP A 131 -19.19 7.44 -15.16
CA ASP A 131 -19.10 8.20 -13.90
C ASP A 131 -18.29 7.43 -12.84
N LYS A 132 -18.40 6.10 -12.83
CA LYS A 132 -17.84 5.20 -11.80
C LYS A 132 -16.50 4.60 -12.21
N LEU A 133 -16.19 4.54 -13.51
CA LEU A 133 -14.87 4.13 -14.03
C LEU A 133 -13.80 5.22 -13.82
N ASP A 134 -13.28 5.33 -12.60
CA ASP A 134 -12.20 6.25 -12.28
C ASP A 134 -10.82 5.56 -12.25
N GLY A 135 -9.82 6.18 -11.61
CA GLY A 135 -8.47 5.64 -11.51
C GLY A 135 -8.36 4.35 -10.68
N PHE A 136 -9.36 4.02 -9.84
CA PHE A 136 -9.35 2.82 -9.03
C PHE A 136 -9.57 1.57 -9.86
N VAL A 137 -10.42 1.60 -10.89
CA VAL A 137 -10.68 0.42 -11.75
C VAL A 137 -9.43 -0.10 -12.47
N PRO A 138 -8.63 0.71 -13.20
CA PRO A 138 -7.40 0.21 -13.80
C PRO A 138 -6.35 -0.18 -12.75
N ALA A 139 -6.34 0.46 -11.58
CA ALA A 139 -5.46 0.09 -10.48
C ALA A 139 -5.84 -1.29 -9.90
N HIS A 140 -7.13 -1.55 -9.70
CA HIS A 140 -7.68 -2.85 -9.28
C HIS A 140 -7.30 -3.91 -10.31
N PHE A 141 -7.61 -3.70 -11.59
CA PHE A 141 -7.33 -4.66 -12.65
C PHE A 141 -5.84 -5.04 -12.75
N ILE A 142 -4.94 -4.04 -12.71
CA ILE A 142 -3.50 -4.29 -12.72
C ILE A 142 -3.06 -5.02 -11.44
N GLY A 143 -3.60 -4.62 -10.28
CA GLY A 143 -3.34 -5.26 -9.00
C GLY A 143 -3.76 -6.72 -8.99
N TRP A 144 -4.97 -7.02 -9.45
CA TRP A 144 -5.50 -8.38 -9.60
C TRP A 144 -4.64 -9.20 -10.56
N TYR A 145 -4.27 -8.65 -11.72
CA TYR A 145 -3.38 -9.32 -12.67
C TYR A 145 -2.03 -9.68 -12.02
N LEU A 146 -1.38 -8.75 -11.32
CA LEU A 146 -0.12 -9.01 -10.62
C LEU A 146 -0.29 -10.04 -9.49
N LYS A 147 -1.38 -9.96 -8.72
CA LYS A 147 -1.74 -10.93 -7.67
C LYS A 147 -1.84 -12.34 -8.24
N THR A 148 -2.50 -12.53 -9.39
CA THR A 148 -2.61 -13.87 -10.02
C THR A 148 -1.25 -14.42 -10.44
N LEU A 149 -0.35 -13.58 -10.97
CA LEU A 149 1.02 -13.96 -11.32
C LEU A 149 1.86 -14.34 -10.09
N MET A 150 1.62 -13.71 -8.95
CA MET A 150 2.32 -13.96 -7.70
C MET A 150 1.83 -15.23 -7.00
N ILE A 151 0.52 -15.33 -6.77
CA ILE A 151 -0.11 -16.43 -6.02
C ILE A 151 -0.13 -17.71 -6.84
N ARG A 152 -0.38 -17.61 -8.16
CA ARG A 152 -0.39 -18.73 -9.11
C ARG A 152 -1.34 -19.87 -8.75
N ASP A 153 -2.33 -19.56 -7.93
CA ASP A 153 -3.39 -20.47 -7.50
C ASP A 153 -4.73 -19.76 -7.71
N TRP A 154 -5.54 -20.32 -8.60
CA TRP A 154 -6.83 -19.73 -8.99
C TRP A 154 -7.79 -19.66 -7.81
N TRP A 155 -7.89 -20.73 -7.03
CA TRP A 155 -8.82 -20.81 -5.91
C TRP A 155 -8.48 -19.81 -4.81
N MET A 156 -7.19 -19.69 -4.46
CA MET A 156 -6.72 -18.70 -3.51
C MET A 156 -6.99 -17.28 -4.01
N CYS A 157 -6.78 -17.00 -5.31
CA CYS A 157 -7.08 -15.69 -5.87
C CYS A 157 -8.56 -15.33 -5.73
N MET A 158 -9.45 -16.26 -6.10
CA MET A 158 -10.90 -16.10 -5.98
C MET A 158 -11.35 -15.93 -4.54
N ILE A 159 -10.82 -16.74 -3.61
CA ILE A 159 -11.13 -16.61 -2.17
C ILE A 159 -10.76 -15.21 -1.68
N ILE A 160 -9.56 -14.73 -2.02
CA ILE A 160 -9.12 -13.41 -1.59
C ILE A 160 -9.98 -12.31 -2.22
N SER A 161 -10.33 -12.39 -3.51
CA SER A 161 -11.20 -11.39 -4.15
C SER A 161 -12.57 -11.34 -3.49
N VAL A 162 -13.23 -12.48 -3.33
CA VAL A 162 -14.52 -12.57 -2.62
C VAL A 162 -14.42 -12.08 -1.16
N MET A 163 -13.29 -12.32 -0.48
CA MET A 163 -13.07 -11.79 0.87
C MET A 163 -12.93 -10.27 0.91
N PHE A 164 -12.36 -9.64 -0.12
CA PHE A 164 -12.33 -8.17 -0.22
C PHE A 164 -13.74 -7.61 -0.40
N GLU A 165 -14.58 -8.22 -1.25
CA GLU A 165 -16.00 -7.83 -1.36
C GLU A 165 -16.74 -7.89 -0.04
N PHE A 166 -16.54 -8.96 0.74
CA PHE A 166 -17.15 -9.06 2.06
C PHE A 166 -16.67 -7.96 3.01
N LEU A 167 -15.41 -7.53 2.92
CA LEU A 167 -14.90 -6.44 3.73
C LEU A 167 -15.53 -5.11 3.31
N GLU A 168 -15.67 -4.87 2.01
CA GLU A 168 -16.25 -3.64 1.46
C GLU A 168 -17.73 -3.52 1.83
N TYR A 169 -18.54 -4.56 1.59
CA TYR A 169 -19.93 -4.59 2.06
C TYR A 169 -20.05 -4.43 3.58
N SER A 170 -19.11 -5.00 4.34
CA SER A 170 -19.15 -4.87 5.80
C SER A 170 -18.78 -3.46 6.27
N LEU A 171 -17.99 -2.70 5.49
CA LEU A 171 -17.39 -1.43 5.89
C LEU A 171 -17.95 -0.21 5.12
N GLU A 172 -18.85 -0.39 4.15
CA GLU A 172 -19.48 0.71 3.39
C GLU A 172 -20.16 1.75 4.29
N HIS A 173 -20.68 1.30 5.44
CA HIS A 173 -21.29 2.19 6.44
C HIS A 173 -20.28 3.07 7.19
N GLN A 174 -19.00 2.70 7.19
CA GLN A 174 -17.90 3.49 7.75
C GLN A 174 -17.25 4.38 6.70
N LEU A 175 -17.14 3.89 5.45
CA LEU A 175 -16.49 4.56 4.34
C LEU A 175 -17.40 4.53 3.11
N PRO A 176 -18.02 5.66 2.72
CA PRO A 176 -18.91 5.74 1.57
C PRO A 176 -18.28 5.29 0.25
N ASN A 177 -16.96 5.37 0.14
CA ASN A 177 -16.20 4.90 -1.02
C ASN A 177 -16.34 3.39 -1.28
N PHE A 178 -16.67 2.58 -0.27
CA PHE A 178 -16.90 1.14 -0.43
C PHE A 178 -18.35 0.80 -0.79
N SER A 179 -19.25 1.79 -0.83
CA SER A 179 -20.58 1.56 -1.36
C SER A 179 -20.48 1.64 -2.87
N GLU A 180 -20.43 0.48 -3.52
CA GLU A 180 -20.23 0.36 -4.97
C GLU A 180 -21.44 -0.29 -5.64
N CYS A 181 -21.43 -0.28 -6.98
CA CYS A 181 -22.52 -0.88 -7.72
C CYS A 181 -22.47 -2.41 -7.67
N TRP A 182 -23.65 -3.04 -7.74
CA TRP A 182 -23.73 -4.51 -7.73
C TRP A 182 -22.89 -5.18 -8.83
N TRP A 183 -22.77 -4.53 -10.00
CA TRP A 183 -21.97 -5.03 -11.10
C TRP A 183 -20.47 -4.77 -10.91
N ASP A 184 -20.09 -3.81 -10.07
CA ASP A 184 -18.70 -3.60 -9.68
C ASP A 184 -18.27 -4.78 -8.79
N HIS A 185 -18.96 -4.94 -7.66
CA HIS A 185 -18.74 -5.99 -6.68
C HIS A 185 -18.68 -7.41 -7.26
N TRP A 186 -19.61 -7.77 -8.14
CA TRP A 186 -19.78 -9.17 -8.56
C TRP A 186 -19.24 -9.49 -9.95
N ILE A 187 -18.91 -8.49 -10.77
CA ILE A 187 -18.42 -8.71 -12.13
C ILE A 187 -17.01 -8.14 -12.32
N MET A 188 -16.72 -6.96 -11.77
CA MET A 188 -15.42 -6.31 -11.99
C MET A 188 -14.35 -6.72 -10.98
N ASP A 189 -14.74 -6.88 -9.71
CA ASP A 189 -13.77 -7.02 -8.61
C ASP A 189 -13.56 -8.48 -8.11
N VAL A 190 -14.39 -9.43 -8.58
CA VAL A 190 -14.31 -10.88 -8.29
C VAL A 190 -13.60 -11.68 -9.39
#